data_AF-A0A9D7BSD5-F1
#
_entry.id   AF-A0A9D7BSD5-F1
#
_cell.length_a   1.000
_cell.length_b   1.000
_cell.length_c   1.000
_cell.angle_alpha   90.00
_cell.angle_beta   90.00
_cell.angle_gamma   90.00
#
_symmetry.space_group_name_H-M   'P 1'
#
loop_
_entity.id
_entity.type
_entity.pdbx_description
1 polymer ?
#
loop_
_entity_poly.entity_id
_entity_poly.type
_entity_poly.pdbx_seq_one_letter_code
_entity_poly.pdbx_strand_id
1 'polypeptide(L)' 'MGSFSIWHWLIVLVIILLVFGTKKLTGGARDLGKAVDEFKKGMRGDDAKPTARIGDDARPPAEGTSPPENARDRDDAAR' A
#
# COMPACT_ATOMS: atom_id res chain seq x y z
N MET A 1 -0.54 22.17 37.23
CA MET A 1 -0.84 20.72 37.18
C MET A 1 -0.53 20.21 35.78
N GLY A 2 0.75 20.10 35.42
CA GLY A 2 1.23 19.72 34.09
C GLY A 2 1.61 18.23 34.02
N SER A 3 0.80 17.38 34.65
CA SER A 3 1.14 16.00 35.00
C SER A 3 1.18 15.01 33.83
N PHE A 4 0.98 15.45 32.58
CA PHE A 4 1.07 14.58 31.42
C PHE A 4 1.80 15.29 30.26
N SER A 5 3.00 15.79 30.57
CA SER A 5 3.95 16.32 29.59
C SER A 5 4.02 15.42 28.37
N ILE A 6 4.03 16.00 27.16
CA ILE A 6 4.13 15.31 25.87
C ILE A 6 5.26 14.25 25.86
N TRP A 7 6.30 14.47 26.68
CA TRP A 7 7.37 13.53 26.96
C TRP A 7 6.93 12.17 27.53
N HIS A 8 5.91 12.13 28.38
CA HIS A 8 5.36 10.89 28.93
C HIS A 8 4.71 10.04 27.83
N TRP A 9 3.92 10.68 26.95
CA TRP A 9 3.29 10.00 25.82
C TRP A 9 4.32 9.43 24.83
N LEU A 10 5.45 10.11 24.61
CA LEU A 10 6.57 9.56 23.83
C LEU A 10 7.16 8.30 24.47
N ILE A 11 7.42 8.32 25.78
CA ILE A 11 7.94 7.15 26.49
C ILE A 11 6.96 5.96 26.40
N VAL A 12 5.67 6.20 26.61
CA VAL A 12 4.65 5.14 26.55
C VAL A 12 4.56 4.54 25.14
N LEU A 13 4.60 5.37 24.09
CA LEU A 13 4.59 4.90 22.71
C LEU A 13 5.77 3.96 22.41
N VAL A 14 6.97 4.34 22.88
CA VAL A 14 8.17 3.53 22.74
C VAL A 14 8.00 2.16 23.42
N ILE A 15 7.52 2.13 24.66
CA ILE A 15 7.28 0.86 25.40
C ILE A 15 6.29 -0.04 24.65
N ILE A 16 5.19 0.50 24.11
CA ILE A 16 4.21 -0.27 23.34
C ILE A 16 4.87 -0.86 22.08
N LEU A 17 5.68 -0.09 21.35
CA LEU A 17 6.40 -0.60 20.18
C LEU A 17 7.41 -1.70 20.54
N LEU A 18 8.07 -1.62 21.71
CA LEU A 18 9.00 -2.65 22.17
C LEU A 18 8.27 -3.95 22.55
N VAL A 19 7.12 -3.85 23.22
CA VAL A 19 6.33 -5.02 23.65
C VAL A 19 5.65 -5.71 22.46
N PHE A 20 5.06 -4.95 21.55
CA PHE A 20 4.39 -5.50 20.37
C PHE A 20 5.34 -5.81 19.22
N GLY A 21 6.52 -5.19 19.20
CA GLY A 21 7.49 -5.26 18.10
C GLY A 21 7.03 -4.51 16.84
N THR A 22 7.97 -3.95 16.09
CA THR A 22 7.67 -3.17 14.85
C THR A 22 6.94 -4.00 13.79
N LYS A 23 7.16 -5.32 13.77
CA LYS A 23 6.62 -6.26 12.78
C LYS A 23 5.10 -6.45 12.87
N LYS A 24 4.50 -6.30 14.06
CA LYS A 24 3.04 -6.38 14.27
C LYS A 24 2.35 -5.04 14.04
N LEU A 25 3.03 -3.93 14.34
CA LEU A 25 2.50 -2.59 14.07
C LEU A 25 2.46 -2.29 12.57
N THR A 26 3.48 -2.63 11.77
CA THR A 26 3.51 -2.27 10.34
C THR A 26 2.34 -2.84 9.53
N GLY A 27 1.92 -4.09 9.78
CA GLY A 27 0.81 -4.70 9.06
C GLY A 27 -0.51 -3.96 9.29
N GLY A 28 -0.95 -3.89 10.55
CA GLY A 28 -2.20 -3.20 10.90
C GLY A 28 -2.15 -1.69 10.70
N ALA A 29 -0.99 -1.05 10.94
CA ALA A 29 -0.82 0.38 10.69
C ALA A 29 -0.82 0.73 9.20
N ARG A 30 -0.42 -0.19 8.30
CA ARG A 30 -0.53 0.03 6.85
C ARG A 30 -1.99 0.05 6.41
N ASP A 31 -2.81 -0.85 6.95
CA ASP A 31 -4.24 -0.91 6.60
C ASP A 31 -5.03 0.25 7.22
N LEU A 32 -4.76 0.57 8.49
CA LEU A 32 -5.32 1.75 9.16
C LEU A 32 -4.83 3.06 8.54
N GLY A 33 -3.55 3.12 8.15
CA GLY A 33 -2.94 4.28 7.52
C GLY A 33 -3.55 4.60 6.16
N LYS A 34 -3.85 3.58 5.35
CA LYS A 34 -4.58 3.78 4.08
C LYS A 34 -5.98 4.32 4.32
N ALA A 35 -6.74 3.75 5.26
CA ALA A 35 -8.10 4.22 5.56
C ALA A 35 -8.11 5.69 6.02
N VAL A 36 -7.13 6.09 6.83
CA VAL A 36 -6.98 7.48 7.29
C VAL A 36 -6.48 8.41 6.17
N ASP A 37 -5.59 7.95 5.28
CA ASP A 37 -5.13 8.73 4.11
C ASP A 37 -6.28 9.01 3.13
N GLU A 38 -7.09 8.00 2.82
CA GLU A 38 -8.30 8.13 1.98
C GLU A 38 -9.34 9.05 2.64
N PHE A 39 -9.55 8.94 3.96
CA PHE A 39 -10.43 9.86 4.70
C PHE A 39 -9.92 11.31 4.65
N LYS A 40 -8.61 11.52 4.80
CA LYS A 40 -7.98 12.84 4.71
C LYS A 40 -8.04 13.41 3.29
N LYS A 41 -7.87 12.58 2.26
CA LYS A 41 -8.03 12.95 0.85
C LYS A 41 -9.46 13.36 0.54
N GLY A 42 -10.43 12.55 0.95
CA GLY A 42 -11.86 12.85 0.78
C GLY A 42 -12.29 14.13 1.52
N MET A 43 -11.75 14.37 2.72
CA MET A 43 -12.03 15.59 3.48
C MET A 43 -11.35 16.84 2.89
N ARG A 44 -10.28 16.69 2.10
CA ARG A 44 -9.54 17.82 1.49
C ARG A 44 -10.06 18.27 0.12
N GLY A 45 -11.06 17.59 -0.44
CA GLY A 45 -11.77 18.01 -1.65
C GLY A 45 -11.00 17.75 -2.95
N ASP A 46 -11.63 16.97 -3.82
CA ASP A 46 -11.55 16.74 -5.28
C ASP A 46 -10.33 17.09 -6.19
N ASP A 47 -9.23 17.71 -5.75
CA ASP A 47 -8.18 18.21 -6.68
C ASP A 47 -6.82 17.50 -6.61
N ALA A 48 -6.77 16.25 -6.14
CA ALA A 48 -5.53 15.46 -6.18
C ALA A 48 -5.77 14.04 -6.71
N LYS A 49 -5.70 13.94 -8.04
CA LYS A 49 -5.33 12.79 -8.88
C LYS A 49 -4.88 11.53 -8.10
N PRO A 50 -5.33 10.32 -8.49
CA PRO A 50 -5.11 9.08 -7.74
C PRO A 50 -3.63 8.83 -7.53
N THR A 51 -3.16 9.06 -6.30
CA THR A 51 -1.81 8.71 -5.88
C THR A 51 -1.79 7.21 -5.63
N ALA A 52 -1.45 6.51 -6.71
CA ALA A 52 -0.57 5.35 -6.77
C ALA A 52 -0.63 4.36 -5.60
N ARG A 53 -1.11 3.15 -5.90
CA ARG A 53 -0.48 1.86 -5.55
C ARG A 53 0.36 1.84 -4.27
N ILE A 54 -0.24 2.13 -3.12
CA ILE A 54 0.37 1.75 -1.84
C ILE A 54 -0.14 0.36 -1.53
N GLY A 55 0.43 -0.68 -2.16
CA GLY A 55 -0.07 -2.04 -1.96
C GLY A 55 0.62 -3.19 -2.70
N ASP A 56 1.35 -2.93 -3.80
CA ASP A 56 1.85 -4.01 -4.66
C ASP A 56 3.38 -4.12 -4.64
N ASP A 57 3.95 -4.55 -3.51
CA ASP A 57 5.29 -5.16 -3.45
C ASP A 57 5.17 -6.67 -3.16
N ALA A 58 4.26 -7.33 -3.87
CA ALA A 58 4.17 -8.79 -3.89
C ALA A 58 3.57 -9.32 -5.20
N ARG A 59 3.91 -8.69 -6.34
CA ARG A 59 3.78 -9.37 -7.63
C ARG A 59 5.17 -9.46 -8.24
N PRO A 60 5.85 -10.62 -8.15
CA PRO A 60 6.84 -10.92 -9.18
C PRO A 60 6.10 -10.81 -10.52
N PRO A 61 6.68 -10.20 -11.55
CA PRO A 61 6.13 -10.27 -12.90
C PRO A 61 6.23 -11.71 -13.38
N ALA A 62 5.29 -12.54 -12.95
CA ALA A 62 4.93 -13.78 -13.61
C ALA A 62 3.95 -13.43 -14.73
N GLU A 63 4.45 -12.76 -15.77
CA GLU A 63 3.88 -12.85 -17.12
C GLU A 63 4.67 -13.93 -17.87
N GLY A 64 4.52 -15.16 -17.39
CA GLY A 64 4.61 -16.35 -18.23
C GLY A 64 3.19 -16.74 -18.61
N THR A 65 2.97 -16.94 -19.92
CA THR A 65 1.75 -17.46 -20.58
C THR A 65 0.87 -16.42 -21.28
N SER A 66 1.38 -15.92 -22.40
CA SER A 66 0.58 -15.72 -23.63
C SER A 66 1.43 -16.20 -24.80
N PRO A 67 1.15 -17.36 -25.43
CA PRO A 67 1.78 -17.71 -26.70
C PRO A 67 1.48 -16.60 -27.74
N PRO A 68 2.42 -16.23 -28.62
CA PRO A 68 2.14 -15.26 -29.67
C PRO A 68 1.09 -15.83 -30.62
N GLU A 69 -0.15 -15.41 -30.43
CA GLU A 69 -1.26 -15.54 -31.38
C GLU A 69 -1.01 -14.60 -32.56
N ASN A 70 0.01 -14.90 -33.37
CA ASN A 70 0.25 -14.16 -34.61
C ASN A 70 1.02 -14.95 -35.69
N ALA A 71 0.82 -16.27 -35.74
CA ALA A 71 1.42 -17.13 -36.76
C ALA A 71 0.40 -17.83 -37.67
N ARG A 72 -0.91 -17.58 -37.51
CA ARG A 72 -1.96 -18.15 -38.38
C ARG A 72 -2.22 -17.36 -39.66
N ASP A 73 -1.66 -16.15 -39.76
CA ASP A 73 -1.91 -15.24 -40.89
C ASP A 73 -1.00 -15.49 -42.12
N ARG A 74 -0.11 -16.48 -42.06
CA ARG A 74 0.74 -16.85 -43.21
C ARG A 74 0.12 -17.88 -44.15
N ASP A 75 -0.97 -18.54 -43.75
CA ASP A 75 -1.57 -19.63 -44.52
C ASP A 75 -2.69 -19.14 -45.48
N ASP A 76 -3.19 -17.91 -45.31
CA ASP A 76 -4.24 -17.32 -46.16
C ASP A 76 -3.70 -16.58 -47.40
N ALA A 77 -2.39 -16.33 -47.47
CA ALA A 77 -1.78 -15.63 -48.62
C ALA A 77 -1.44 -16.56 -49.81
N ALA A 78 -1.68 -17.88 -49.69
CA ALA A 78 -1.31 -18.87 -50.70
C ALA A 78 -2.50 -19.72 -51.22
N ARG A 79 -3.74 -19.30 -50.95
CA ARG A 79 -4.96 -19.83 -51.60
C ARG A 79 -5.58 -18.80 -52.53
#